data_AF-A0A9X2AA50-F1
#
_entry.id   AF-A0A9X2AA50-F1
#
_cell.length_a   1.000
_cell.length_b   1.000
_cell.length_c   1.000
_cell.angle_alpha   90.00
_cell.angle_beta   90.00
_cell.angle_gamma   90.00
#
_symmetry.space_group_name_H-M   'P 1'
#
loop_
_entity.id
_entity.type
_entity.pdbx_description
1 polymer ?
#
loop_
_entity_poly.entity_id
_entity_poly.type
_entity_poly.pdbx_seq_one_letter_code
_entity_poly.pdbx_strand_id
1 'polypeptide(L)'
;MNNGKTERKEFFYFTETTLHGMRYGDWKVLFRDQEKWFRSPQPELSTPYVINLKLDPFERFIESRGYDEWAENRSWVLGQVGGHLAAFLESFEEFPPSQESFSAQLGDFNSMIQKAGSN
;
A
#
# COMPACT_ATOMS: atom_id res chain seq x y z
N MET A 1 -0.99 23.47 -21.46
CA MET A 1 -1.11 22.40 -20.44
C MET A 1 -2.60 22.14 -20.26
N ASN A 2 -3.04 20.88 -20.28
CA ASN A 2 -4.46 20.56 -20.14
C ASN A 2 -4.91 20.88 -18.71
N ASN A 3 -5.61 22.00 -18.53
CA ASN A 3 -6.14 22.49 -17.24
C ASN A 3 -7.46 21.78 -16.83
N GLY A 4 -7.74 20.60 -17.38
CA GLY A 4 -8.93 19.80 -17.08
C GLY A 4 -8.71 18.88 -15.87
N LYS A 5 -9.80 18.45 -15.22
CA LYS A 5 -9.72 17.41 -14.19
C LYS A 5 -9.26 16.09 -14.84
N THR A 6 -8.32 15.41 -14.19
CA THR A 6 -7.86 14.08 -14.61
C THR A 6 -8.95 13.04 -14.36
N GLU A 7 -9.09 12.09 -15.28
CA GLU A 7 -9.97 10.91 -15.10
C GLU A 7 -9.34 9.84 -14.21
N ARG A 8 -7.99 9.83 -14.08
CA ARG A 8 -7.28 8.91 -13.17
C ARG A 8 -7.58 9.29 -11.73
N LYS A 9 -8.17 8.36 -10.98
CA LYS A 9 -8.48 8.55 -9.56
C LYS A 9 -7.60 7.68 -8.67
N GLU A 10 -7.07 6.61 -9.23
CA GLU A 10 -6.29 5.56 -8.59
C GLU A 10 -4.78 5.83 -8.68
N PHE A 11 -4.12 5.71 -7.53
CA PHE A 11 -2.67 5.76 -7.40
C PHE A 11 -2.22 4.64 -6.46
N PHE A 12 -1.24 3.85 -6.87
CA PHE A 12 -0.69 2.77 -6.05
C PHE A 12 0.67 3.22 -5.50
N TYR A 13 0.88 3.03 -4.20
CA TYR A 13 2.10 3.39 -3.51
C TYR A 13 2.91 2.13 -3.24
N PHE A 14 4.06 2.05 -3.89
CA PHE A 14 5.03 0.97 -3.71
C PHE A 14 6.29 1.51 -3.07
N THR A 15 6.86 0.72 -2.18
CA THR A 15 8.28 0.82 -1.81
C THR A 15 8.98 -0.36 -2.44
N GLU A 16 9.83 -0.09 -3.44
CA GLU A 16 10.41 -1.09 -4.31
C GLU A 16 9.33 -1.96 -4.98
N THR A 17 9.19 -3.22 -4.55
CA THR A 17 8.23 -4.19 -5.08
C THR A 17 7.06 -4.45 -4.14
N THR A 18 7.08 -3.87 -2.94
CA THR A 18 6.05 -4.08 -1.92
C THR A 18 4.99 -3.00 -2.02
N LEU A 19 3.72 -3.40 -2.17
CA LEU A 19 2.59 -2.49 -2.09
C LEU A 19 2.41 -2.01 -0.65
N HIS A 20 2.44 -0.70 -0.45
CA HIS A 20 2.22 -0.06 0.85
C HIS A 20 0.80 0.49 0.98
N GLY A 21 0.24 1.01 -0.10
CA GLY A 21 -1.08 1.61 -0.05
C GLY A 21 -1.64 1.95 -1.42
N MET A 22 -2.88 2.45 -1.41
CA MET A 22 -3.54 2.95 -2.60
C MET A 22 -4.30 4.23 -2.26
N ARG A 23 -4.34 5.18 -3.19
CA ARG A 23 -5.23 6.33 -3.14
C ARG A 23 -6.31 6.24 -4.21
N TYR A 24 -7.54 6.56 -3.84
CA TYR A 24 -8.66 6.79 -4.73
C TYR A 24 -9.27 8.17 -4.47
N GLY A 25 -9.07 9.10 -5.40
CA GLY A 25 -9.53 10.49 -5.26
C GLY A 25 -8.85 11.19 -4.09
N ASP A 26 -9.59 11.59 -3.07
CA ASP A 26 -9.04 12.26 -1.88
C ASP A 26 -8.64 11.27 -0.77
N TRP A 27 -9.00 9.99 -0.91
CA TRP A 27 -8.81 8.97 0.12
C TRP A 27 -7.57 8.15 -0.15
N LYS A 28 -6.71 8.02 0.85
CA LYS A 28 -5.54 7.13 0.88
C LYS A 28 -5.79 6.03 1.91
N VAL A 29 -5.48 4.80 1.52
CA VAL A 29 -5.51 3.63 2.39
C VAL A 29 -4.09 3.04 2.44
N LEU A 30 -3.54 2.91 3.65
CA LEU A 30 -2.19 2.42 3.88
C LEU A 30 -2.23 1.08 4.62
N PHE A 31 -1.68 0.03 4.01
CA PHE A 31 -1.64 -1.34 4.55
C PHE A 31 -0.34 -1.68 5.27
N ARG A 32 0.74 -0.98 4.94
CA ARG A 32 2.05 -1.13 5.58
C ARG A 32 2.54 0.22 6.06
N ASP A 33 3.00 0.28 7.30
CA ASP A 33 3.62 1.47 7.84
C ASP A 33 5.13 1.46 7.57
N GLN A 34 5.70 2.64 7.37
CA GLN A 34 7.13 2.82 7.17
C GLN A 34 7.54 4.21 7.65
N GLU A 35 7.96 4.30 8.91
CA GLU A 35 8.40 5.56 9.50
C GLU A 35 9.75 6.06 8.95
N LYS A 36 10.64 5.12 8.57
CA LYS A 36 12.00 5.45 8.13
C LYS A 36 12.39 4.64 6.90
N TRP A 37 13.19 5.27 6.06
CA TRP A 37 13.70 4.64 4.85
C TRP A 37 14.75 3.56 5.12
N PHE A 38 15.66 3.80 6.08
CA PHE A 38 16.77 2.89 6.38
C PHE A 38 16.66 2.31 7.79
N ARG A 39 17.01 1.01 7.94
CA ARG A 39 17.18 0.32 9.23
C ARG A 39 15.93 0.40 10.11
N SER A 40 14.76 0.22 9.50
CA SER A 40 13.46 0.26 10.17
C SER A 40 12.56 -0.83 9.60
N PRO A 41 11.71 -1.45 10.42
CA PRO A 41 10.72 -2.40 9.93
C PRO A 41 9.68 -1.71 9.04
N GLN A 42 9.03 -2.49 8.18
CA GLN A 42 7.85 -2.09 7.43
C GLN A 42 6.68 -2.97 7.88
N PRO A 43 6.08 -2.73 9.07
CA PRO A 43 5.07 -3.61 9.61
C PRO A 43 3.81 -3.62 8.74
N GLU A 44 3.26 -4.81 8.54
CA GLU A 44 1.91 -5.01 7.99
C GLU A 44 0.88 -4.67 9.06
N LEU A 45 -0.12 -3.90 8.67
CA LEU A 45 -1.18 -3.46 9.56
C LEU A 45 -2.35 -4.45 9.51
N SER A 46 -2.89 -4.82 10.67
CA SER A 46 -4.08 -5.67 10.77
C SER A 46 -5.33 -4.99 10.23
N THR A 47 -5.41 -3.67 10.38
CA THR A 47 -6.39 -2.80 9.75
C THR A 47 -5.65 -1.63 9.12
N PRO A 48 -5.97 -1.26 7.88
CA PRO A 48 -5.21 -0.23 7.20
C PRO A 48 -5.57 1.15 7.74
N TYR A 49 -4.62 2.08 7.68
CA TYR A 49 -4.94 3.48 7.93
C TYR A 49 -5.80 4.02 6.79
N VAL A 50 -6.91 4.65 7.14
CA VAL A 50 -7.73 5.47 6.24
C VAL A 50 -7.35 6.93 6.44
N ILE A 51 -7.04 7.64 5.35
CA ILE A 51 -6.56 9.02 5.38
C ILE A 51 -7.29 9.82 4.31
N ASN A 52 -7.67 11.06 4.60
CA ASN A 52 -8.20 11.99 3.61
C ASN A 52 -7.17 13.09 3.33
N LEU A 53 -6.47 13.01 2.20
CA LEU A 53 -5.38 13.91 1.85
C LEU A 53 -5.83 15.35 1.55
N LYS A 54 -7.11 15.54 1.22
CA LYS A 54 -7.67 16.88 1.01
C LYS A 54 -7.90 17.61 2.32
N LEU A 55 -8.35 16.89 3.35
CA LEU A 55 -8.58 17.43 4.69
C LEU A 55 -7.28 17.50 5.50
N ASP A 56 -6.42 16.49 5.36
CA ASP A 56 -5.18 16.33 6.10
C ASP A 56 -4.03 15.96 5.15
N PRO A 57 -3.45 16.94 4.45
CA PRO A 57 -2.38 16.71 3.47
C PRO A 57 -1.07 16.25 4.10
N PHE A 58 -0.93 16.36 5.43
CA PHE A 58 0.26 15.94 6.17
C PHE A 58 0.07 14.62 6.93
N GLU A 59 -1.09 13.98 6.77
CA GLU A 59 -1.38 12.64 7.31
C GLU A 59 -1.23 12.55 8.85
N ARG A 60 -1.46 13.64 9.59
CA ARG A 60 -1.26 13.73 11.05
C ARG A 60 -2.47 13.26 11.86
N PHE A 61 -3.64 13.16 11.25
CA PHE A 61 -4.86 12.80 11.97
C PHE A 61 -4.83 11.38 12.53
N ILE A 62 -3.98 10.50 11.98
CA ILE A 62 -3.75 9.13 12.50
C ILE A 62 -3.23 9.14 13.95
N GLU A 63 -2.55 10.20 14.38
CA GLU A 63 -2.03 10.35 15.75
C GLU A 63 -3.05 11.03 16.70
N SER A 64 -4.21 11.45 16.18
CA SER A 64 -5.19 12.23 16.92
C SER A 64 -6.22 11.36 17.64
N ARG A 65 -6.74 11.87 18.76
CA ARG A 65 -7.84 11.21 19.47
C ARG A 65 -9.08 11.11 18.58
N GLY A 66 -9.71 9.94 18.58
CA GLY A 66 -10.93 9.66 17.81
C GLY A 66 -10.66 9.26 16.37
N TYR A 67 -9.38 9.06 16.00
CA TYR A 67 -9.01 8.54 14.68
C TYR A 67 -9.70 7.21 14.38
N ASP A 68 -9.65 6.24 15.29
CA ASP A 68 -10.18 4.90 15.04
C ASP A 68 -11.69 4.91 14.76
N GLU A 69 -12.48 5.59 15.60
CA GLU A 69 -13.92 5.76 15.37
C GLU A 69 -14.18 6.51 14.06
N TRP A 70 -13.38 7.53 13.76
CA TRP A 70 -13.50 8.25 12.50
C TRP A 70 -13.21 7.33 11.31
N ALA A 71 -12.15 6.53 11.35
CA ALA A 71 -11.73 5.63 10.30
C ALA A 71 -12.73 4.49 10.09
N GLU A 72 -13.26 3.92 11.17
CA GLU A 72 -14.31 2.89 11.15
C GLU A 72 -15.56 3.40 10.44
N ASN A 73 -16.01 4.62 10.75
CA ASN A 73 -17.13 5.28 10.08
C ASN A 73 -16.85 5.59 8.58
N ARG A 74 -15.61 5.49 8.12
CA ARG A 74 -15.20 5.60 6.69
C ARG A 74 -14.67 4.30 6.11
N SER A 75 -14.90 3.16 6.77
CA SER A 75 -14.49 1.84 6.28
C SER A 75 -15.06 1.49 4.90
N TRP A 76 -16.16 2.13 4.47
CA TRP A 76 -16.71 2.01 3.12
C TRP A 76 -15.69 2.34 2.01
N VAL A 77 -14.65 3.14 2.30
CA VAL A 77 -13.55 3.42 1.37
C VAL A 77 -12.81 2.14 0.96
N LEU A 78 -12.71 1.16 1.85
CA LEU A 78 -12.03 -0.10 1.60
C LEU A 78 -12.66 -0.89 0.45
N GLY A 79 -13.97 -0.79 0.26
CA GLY A 79 -14.65 -1.43 -0.88
C GLY A 79 -14.20 -0.88 -2.23
N GLN A 80 -13.99 0.44 -2.33
CA GLN A 80 -13.48 1.07 -3.55
C GLN A 80 -12.02 0.69 -3.80
N VAL A 81 -11.19 0.73 -2.75
CA VAL A 81 -9.78 0.35 -2.83
C VAL A 81 -9.62 -1.12 -3.22
N GLY A 82 -10.40 -2.02 -2.62
CA GLY A 82 -10.36 -3.45 -2.92
C GLY A 82 -10.67 -3.76 -4.39
N GLY A 83 -11.71 -3.14 -4.97
CA GLY A 83 -12.07 -3.35 -6.37
C GLY A 83 -10.98 -2.89 -7.35
N HIS A 84 -10.34 -1.74 -7.09
CA HIS A 84 -9.25 -1.25 -7.92
C HIS A 84 -7.94 -2.03 -7.73
N LEU A 85 -7.66 -2.51 -6.52
CA LEU A 85 -6.54 -3.43 -6.27
C LEU A 85 -6.73 -4.74 -7.01
N ALA A 86 -7.93 -5.32 -6.98
CA ALA A 86 -8.24 -6.54 -7.72
C ALA A 86 -8.02 -6.35 -9.23
N ALA A 87 -8.55 -5.28 -9.81
CA ALA A 87 -8.35 -4.95 -11.23
C ALA A 87 -6.87 -4.71 -11.57
N PHE A 88 -6.11 -4.09 -10.67
CA PHE A 88 -4.67 -3.92 -10.84
C PHE A 88 -3.92 -5.26 -10.81
N LEU A 89 -4.31 -6.17 -9.92
CA LEU A 89 -3.75 -7.52 -9.86
C LEU A 89 -4.06 -8.35 -11.11
N GLU A 90 -5.30 -8.27 -11.61
CA GLU A 90 -5.72 -8.93 -12.86
C GLU A 90 -4.87 -8.47 -14.06
N SER A 91 -4.42 -7.21 -14.06
CA SER A 91 -3.56 -6.71 -15.15
C SER A 91 -2.22 -7.44 -15.27
N PHE A 92 -1.73 -8.08 -14.19
CA PHE A 92 -0.50 -8.87 -14.24
C PHE A 92 -0.68 -10.23 -14.95
N GLU A 93 -1.92 -10.68 -15.20
CA GLU A 93 -2.15 -11.84 -16.06
C GLU A 93 -1.75 -11.52 -17.51
N GLU A 94 -2.08 -10.33 -17.99
CA GLU A 94 -1.70 -9.85 -19.32
C GLU A 94 -0.25 -9.34 -19.34
N PHE A 95 0.19 -8.71 -18.26
CA PHE A 95 1.51 -8.08 -18.14
C PHE A 95 2.31 -8.62 -16.95
N PRO A 96 2.79 -9.88 -17.00
CA PRO A 96 3.48 -10.49 -15.87
C PRO A 96 4.81 -9.77 -15.56
N PRO A 97 5.25 -9.74 -14.28
CA PRO A 97 6.56 -9.23 -13.91
C PRO A 97 7.68 -9.98 -14.63
N SER A 98 8.61 -9.25 -15.23
CA SER A 98 9.73 -9.85 -15.99
C SER A 98 10.86 -10.39 -15.12
N GLN A 99 10.92 -10.00 -13.84
CA GLN A 99 11.99 -10.36 -12.91
C GLN A 99 11.42 -10.53 -11.49
N GLU A 100 11.94 -11.51 -10.74
CA GLU A 100 11.62 -11.68 -9.32
C GLU A 100 12.13 -10.52 -8.47
N SER A 101 11.39 -10.17 -7.43
CA SER A 101 11.77 -9.14 -6.46
C SER A 101 12.97 -9.57 -5.62
N PHE A 102 13.98 -8.71 -5.51
CA PHE A 102 15.04 -8.91 -4.53
C PHE A 102 14.57 -8.52 -3.13
N SER A 103 14.85 -9.37 -2.14
CA SER A 103 14.64 -9.06 -0.72
C SER A 103 15.90 -9.33 0.08
N ALA A 104 16.25 -8.36 0.93
CA ALA A 104 17.38 -8.44 1.85
C ALA A 104 16.99 -8.96 3.25
N GLN A 105 15.75 -9.43 3.43
CA GLN A 105 15.26 -9.89 4.74
C GLN A 105 15.77 -11.30 5.06
N LEU A 106 16.09 -11.54 6.34
CA LEU A 106 16.65 -12.82 6.79
C LEU A 106 15.69 -14.01 6.57
N GLY A 107 14.38 -13.77 6.60
CA GLY A 107 13.37 -14.79 6.30
C GLY A 107 13.50 -15.31 4.87
N ASP A 108 13.63 -14.41 3.90
CA ASP A 108 13.81 -14.77 2.50
C ASP A 108 15.16 -15.44 2.27
N PHE A 109 16.22 -14.96 2.93
CA PHE A 109 17.53 -15.61 2.88
C PHE A 109 17.50 -17.05 3.41
N ASN A 110 16.80 -17.31 4.52
CA ASN A 110 16.63 -18.67 5.04
C ASN A 110 15.88 -19.57 4.04
N SER A 111 14.88 -19.03 3.34
CA SER A 111 14.17 -19.76 2.29
C SER A 111 15.10 -20.11 1.11
N MET A 112 16.03 -19.21 0.76
CA MET A 112 17.04 -19.46 -0.27
C MET A 112 18.02 -20.57 0.16
N ILE A 113 18.48 -20.56 1.42
CA ILE A 113 19.34 -21.63 1.95
C ILE A 113 18.61 -22.98 1.91
N GLN A 114 17.35 -23.02 2.34
CA GLN A 114 16.56 -24.25 2.32
C GLN A 114 16.38 -24.77 0.89
N LYS A 115 16.09 -23.90 -0.09
CA LYS A 115 16.00 -24.28 -1.51
C LYS A 115 17.34 -24.83 -2.03
N ALA A 116 18.46 -24.23 -1.66
CA ALA A 116 19.79 -24.66 -2.09
C ALA A 116 20.25 -25.99 -1.47
N GLY A 117 19.92 -26.23 -0.19
CA GLY A 117 20.27 -27.46 0.53
C GLY A 117 19.34 -28.65 0.28
N SER A 118 18.23 -28.43 -0.45
CA SER A 118 17.25 -29.48 -0.81
C SER A 118 17.52 -30.10 -2.20
N ASN A 119 18.66 -29.77 -2.82
CA ASN A 119 19.15 -30.34 -4.08
C ASN A 119 20.31 -31.32 -3.84
#